data_AF-A0A953SGD3-F1
#
_entry.id   AF-A0A953SGD3-F1
#
_cell.length_a   1.000
_cell.length_b   1.000
_cell.length_c   1.000
_cell.angle_alpha   90.00
_cell.angle_beta   90.00
_cell.angle_gamma   90.00
#
_symmetry.space_group_name_H-M   'P 1'
#
loop_
_entity.id
_entity.type
_entity.pdbx_description
1 polymer ?
#
loop_
_entity_poly.entity_id
_entity_poly.type
_entity_poly.pdbx_seq_one_letter_code
_entity_poly.pdbx_strand_id
1 'polypeptide(L)'
;PTLEPLPSSLPLVGAVHADWSPADGTLWVSVPGADLLVQLAKDDWYEGWIELNSYSGLGVEGISLDTRGDIFASVGGVVRQYRQDAAGRLVEPGTSPLVGQPCGGVFQVSRSRTNVNPGLYDLPGSHDLDASEVEVDPVCRADVNGDGAVDTQDFLRYLNAWAAGQLSADWDFDGVVNTLDFVRFLGVWAAGCEG
;
A
#
# COMPACT_ATOMS: atom_id res chain seq x y z
N PRO A 1 -30.37 -8.81 18.21
CA PRO A 1 -30.22 -8.32 16.83
C PRO A 1 -31.24 -9.00 15.90
N THR A 2 -32.25 -8.26 15.46
CA THR A 2 -33.12 -8.71 14.36
C THR A 2 -32.26 -8.71 13.10
N LEU A 3 -31.97 -9.90 12.58
CA LEU A 3 -31.32 -10.09 11.28
C LEU A 3 -32.28 -9.52 10.23
N GLU A 4 -31.99 -8.32 9.71
CA GLU A 4 -32.71 -7.85 8.53
C GLU A 4 -32.23 -8.69 7.35
N PRO A 5 -33.16 -9.32 6.59
CA PRO A 5 -32.78 -10.01 5.36
C PRO A 5 -32.12 -9.01 4.42
N LEU A 6 -31.02 -9.43 3.79
CA LEU A 6 -30.38 -8.66 2.73
C LEU A 6 -31.44 -8.14 1.75
N PRO A 7 -31.41 -6.84 1.39
CA PRO A 7 -32.38 -6.30 0.46
C PRO A 7 -32.36 -7.14 -0.83
N SER A 8 -33.54 -7.53 -1.33
CA SER A 8 -33.66 -8.36 -2.53
C SER A 8 -33.14 -7.68 -3.80
N SER A 9 -32.91 -6.37 -3.73
CA SER A 9 -32.23 -5.58 -4.74
C SER A 9 -31.56 -4.36 -4.11
N LEU A 10 -30.32 -4.07 -4.50
CA LEU A 10 -29.68 -2.79 -4.22
C LEU A 10 -29.84 -1.90 -5.46
N PRO A 11 -30.49 -0.73 -5.38
CA PRO A 11 -30.61 0.16 -6.52
C PRO A 11 -29.24 0.72 -6.87
N LEU A 12 -28.63 0.25 -7.96
CA LEU A 12 -27.36 0.78 -8.49
C LEU A 12 -27.68 1.87 -9.52
N VAL A 13 -27.94 3.09 -9.05
CA VAL A 13 -28.33 4.22 -9.91
C VAL A 13 -27.23 5.27 -9.93
N GLY A 14 -26.91 5.78 -11.13
CA GLY A 14 -25.85 6.77 -11.33
C GLY A 14 -24.46 6.14 -11.49
N ALA A 15 -23.42 6.96 -11.31
CA ALA A 15 -22.03 6.52 -11.40
C ALA A 15 -21.62 5.82 -10.09
N VAL A 16 -21.92 4.53 -9.99
CA VAL A 16 -21.55 3.71 -8.83
C VAL A 16 -20.04 3.56 -8.75
N HIS A 17 -19.49 3.71 -7.55
CA HIS A 17 -18.07 3.49 -7.28
C HIS A 17 -17.94 2.46 -6.17
N ALA A 18 -16.91 1.62 -6.24
CA ALA A 18 -16.64 0.62 -5.23
C ALA A 18 -15.13 0.52 -4.99
N ASP A 19 -14.75 0.32 -3.74
CA ASP A 19 -13.37 0.04 -3.36
C ASP A 19 -13.35 -0.85 -2.12
N TRP A 20 -12.27 -1.60 -1.98
CA TRP A 20 -12.09 -2.59 -0.93
C TRP A 20 -11.17 -2.05 0.15
N SER A 21 -11.49 -2.34 1.40
CA SER A 21 -10.63 -2.03 2.54
C SER A 21 -9.64 -3.19 2.77
N PRO A 22 -8.33 -2.96 2.64
CA PRO A 22 -7.34 -3.97 2.96
C PRO A 22 -7.15 -4.20 4.47
N ALA A 23 -7.65 -3.31 5.32
CA ALA A 23 -7.47 -3.39 6.77
C ALA A 23 -8.31 -4.52 7.39
N ASP A 24 -9.52 -4.73 6.87
CA ASP A 24 -10.54 -5.62 7.43
C ASP A 24 -11.24 -6.49 6.37
N GLY A 25 -10.96 -6.26 5.08
CA GLY A 25 -11.53 -7.00 3.96
C GLY A 25 -12.93 -6.57 3.56
N THR A 26 -13.41 -5.44 4.08
CA THR A 26 -14.75 -4.92 3.81
C THR A 26 -14.84 -4.30 2.40
N LEU A 27 -15.91 -4.60 1.66
CA LEU A 27 -16.20 -3.93 0.39
C LEU A 27 -17.13 -2.73 0.63
N TRP A 28 -16.75 -1.57 0.11
CA TRP A 28 -17.56 -0.36 0.16
C TRP A 28 -18.05 0.00 -1.24
N VAL A 29 -19.30 0.46 -1.33
CA VAL A 29 -19.96 0.83 -2.59
C VAL A 29 -20.71 2.14 -2.40
N SER A 30 -20.33 3.20 -3.12
CA SER A 30 -21.10 4.44 -3.21
C SER A 30 -22.09 4.38 -4.38
N VAL A 31 -23.33 4.76 -4.12
CA VAL A 31 -24.43 4.84 -5.07
C VAL A 31 -24.98 6.27 -5.07
N PRO A 32 -24.39 7.19 -5.86
CA PRO A 32 -24.74 8.60 -5.80
C PRO A 32 -26.19 8.88 -6.17
N GLY A 33 -26.75 8.14 -7.15
CA GLY A 33 -28.13 8.32 -7.60
C GLY A 33 -29.19 7.92 -6.57
N ALA A 34 -28.80 7.21 -5.51
CA ALA A 34 -29.67 6.86 -4.39
C ALA A 34 -29.25 7.54 -3.07
N ASP A 35 -28.18 8.36 -3.10
CA ASP A 35 -27.53 8.92 -1.91
C ASP A 35 -27.24 7.86 -0.84
N LEU A 36 -26.60 6.76 -1.28
CA LEU A 36 -26.23 5.65 -0.41
C LEU A 36 -24.73 5.39 -0.46
N LEU A 37 -24.16 5.13 0.71
CA LEU A 37 -22.90 4.42 0.87
C LEU A 37 -23.21 3.08 1.54
N VAL A 38 -22.76 2.00 0.93
CA VAL A 38 -23.07 0.62 1.36
C VAL A 38 -21.79 -0.07 1.75
N GLN A 39 -21.84 -0.78 2.87
CA GLN A 39 -20.79 -1.62 3.38
C GLN A 39 -21.22 -3.08 3.27
N LEU A 40 -20.36 -3.92 2.70
CA LEU A 40 -20.47 -5.37 2.73
C LEU A 40 -19.31 -5.89 3.57
N ALA A 41 -19.60 -6.27 4.80
CA ALA A 41 -18.62 -6.76 5.77
C ALA A 41 -18.88 -8.25 6.06
N LYS A 42 -17.85 -8.97 6.50
CA LYS A 42 -18.02 -10.33 7.01
C LYS A 42 -18.82 -10.27 8.32
N ASP A 43 -19.78 -11.18 8.49
CA ASP A 43 -20.51 -11.35 9.74
C ASP A 43 -19.61 -12.04 10.79
N ASP A 44 -19.53 -11.45 11.99
CA ASP A 44 -18.69 -11.96 13.08
C ASP A 44 -19.35 -13.10 13.87
N TRP A 45 -20.67 -13.24 13.76
CA TRP A 45 -21.47 -14.21 14.52
C TRP A 45 -21.78 -15.48 13.74
N TYR A 46 -21.87 -15.37 12.42
CA TYR A 46 -22.24 -16.44 11.51
C TYR A 46 -21.22 -16.60 10.40
N GLU A 47 -20.39 -17.64 10.53
CA GLU A 47 -19.38 -17.96 9.53
C GLU A 47 -20.00 -18.15 8.14
N GLY A 48 -19.46 -17.44 7.14
CA GLY A 48 -19.92 -17.47 5.76
C GLY A 48 -21.04 -16.48 5.42
N TRP A 49 -21.48 -15.65 6.37
CA TRP A 49 -22.47 -14.62 6.13
C TRP A 49 -21.82 -13.24 5.91
N ILE A 50 -22.54 -12.38 5.20
CA ILE A 50 -22.16 -11.00 4.92
C ILE A 50 -23.20 -10.09 5.57
N GLU A 51 -22.73 -9.14 6.37
CA GLU A 51 -23.53 -8.04 6.89
C GLU A 51 -23.56 -6.89 5.87
N LEU A 52 -24.74 -6.30 5.68
CA LEU A 52 -24.94 -5.17 4.80
C LEU A 52 -25.39 -3.96 5.62
N ASN A 53 -24.50 -2.97 5.74
CA ASN A 53 -24.81 -1.69 6.37
C ASN A 53 -24.99 -0.62 5.30
N SER A 54 -25.93 0.28 5.51
CA SER A 54 -26.20 1.39 4.57
C SER A 54 -26.22 2.72 5.31
N TYR A 55 -25.64 3.73 4.66
CA TYR A 55 -25.54 5.09 5.14
C TYR A 55 -26.12 6.01 4.08
N SER A 56 -26.99 6.93 4.48
CA SER A 56 -27.66 7.88 3.58
C SER A 56 -27.51 9.31 4.05
N GLY A 57 -27.83 10.28 3.20
CA GLY A 57 -27.73 11.70 3.53
C GLY A 57 -26.31 12.26 3.50
N LEU A 58 -25.35 11.53 2.92
CA LEU A 58 -23.94 11.90 2.91
C LEU A 58 -23.53 12.64 1.64
N GLY A 59 -24.27 12.49 0.54
CA GLY A 59 -23.94 13.10 -0.74
C GLY A 59 -22.65 12.54 -1.36
N VAL A 60 -22.35 11.26 -1.12
CA VAL A 60 -21.13 10.62 -1.61
C VAL A 60 -21.25 10.33 -3.11
N GLU A 61 -20.39 10.97 -3.89
CA GLU A 61 -20.33 10.84 -5.35
C GLU A 61 -19.31 9.81 -5.82
N GLY A 62 -18.29 9.55 -5.03
CA GLY A 62 -17.25 8.57 -5.31
C GLY A 62 -16.37 8.33 -4.08
N ILE A 63 -15.67 7.20 -4.05
CA ILE A 63 -14.90 6.74 -2.90
C ILE A 63 -13.54 6.16 -3.27
N SER A 64 -12.58 6.28 -2.35
CA SER A 64 -11.31 5.55 -2.38
C SER A 64 -10.85 5.27 -0.94
N LEU A 65 -10.35 4.08 -0.67
CA LEU A 65 -9.94 3.65 0.66
C LEU A 65 -8.42 3.60 0.83
N ASP A 66 -7.93 4.05 1.98
CA ASP A 66 -6.53 3.93 2.36
C ASP A 66 -6.18 2.58 3.01
N THR A 67 -4.92 2.40 3.40
CA THR A 67 -4.43 1.17 4.04
C THR A 67 -4.94 0.96 5.46
N ARG A 68 -5.49 1.99 6.11
CA ARG A 68 -6.08 1.93 7.45
C ARG A 68 -7.59 1.67 7.42
N GLY A 69 -8.17 1.61 6.22
CA GLY A 69 -9.62 1.48 6.03
C GLY A 69 -10.36 2.82 6.12
N ASP A 70 -9.66 3.95 6.07
CA ASP A 70 -10.31 5.25 5.98
C ASP A 70 -10.93 5.42 4.59
N ILE A 71 -12.17 5.87 4.58
CA ILE A 71 -12.93 6.14 3.36
C ILE A 71 -12.71 7.60 3.00
N PHE A 72 -12.01 7.85 1.91
CA PHE A 72 -12.01 9.16 1.28
C PHE A 72 -13.20 9.20 0.32
N ALA A 73 -14.03 10.23 0.44
CA ALA A 73 -15.25 10.39 -0.34
C ALA A 73 -15.25 11.76 -1.05
N SER A 74 -15.70 11.79 -2.30
CA SER A 74 -16.04 13.04 -2.99
C SER A 74 -17.45 13.44 -2.58
N VAL A 75 -17.57 14.60 -1.93
CA VAL A 75 -18.85 15.14 -1.47
C VAL A 75 -18.90 16.61 -1.86
N GLY A 76 -19.81 16.97 -2.79
CA GLY A 76 -19.96 18.36 -3.24
C GLY A 76 -18.69 18.95 -3.87
N GLY A 77 -17.91 18.12 -4.56
CA GLY A 77 -16.68 18.54 -5.25
C GLY A 77 -15.45 18.72 -4.35
N VAL A 78 -15.52 18.29 -3.08
CA VAL A 78 -14.38 18.26 -2.16
C VAL A 78 -14.20 16.89 -1.52
N VAL A 79 -12.97 16.59 -1.12
CA VAL A 79 -12.66 15.36 -0.41
C VAL A 79 -13.10 15.45 1.05
N ARG A 80 -13.84 14.46 1.51
CA ARG A 80 -14.10 14.18 2.92
C ARG A 80 -13.46 12.86 3.32
N GLN A 81 -13.21 12.70 4.60
CA GLN A 81 -12.67 11.47 5.18
C GLN A 81 -13.67 10.92 6.19
N TYR A 82 -14.00 9.65 6.09
CA TYR A 82 -14.83 8.92 7.02
C TYR A 82 -14.08 7.72 7.59
N ARG A 83 -14.35 7.39 8.84
CA ARG A 83 -13.92 6.16 9.51
C ARG A 83 -15.11 5.58 10.26
N GLN A 84 -15.23 4.25 10.28
CA GLN A 84 -16.24 3.60 11.10
C GLN A 84 -15.77 3.52 12.56
N ASP A 85 -16.62 3.94 13.51
CA ASP A 85 -16.38 3.77 14.93
C ASP A 85 -16.75 2.35 15.40
N ALA A 86 -16.46 2.02 16.66
CA ALA A 86 -16.76 0.71 17.24
C ALA A 86 -18.26 0.39 17.30
N ALA A 87 -19.14 1.38 17.11
CA ALA A 87 -20.59 1.20 17.06
C ALA A 87 -21.11 1.12 15.61
N GLY A 88 -20.22 1.06 14.62
CA GLY A 88 -20.57 0.96 13.22
C GLY A 88 -20.95 2.29 12.56
N ARG A 89 -20.75 3.44 13.23
CA ARG A 89 -21.13 4.76 12.70
C ARG A 89 -19.97 5.39 11.95
N LEU A 90 -20.27 6.10 10.88
CA LEU A 90 -19.27 6.90 10.17
C LEU A 90 -19.00 8.20 10.93
N VAL A 91 -17.74 8.41 11.29
CA VAL A 91 -17.23 9.64 11.89
C VAL A 91 -16.23 10.29 10.95
N GLU A 92 -16.14 11.63 10.97
CA GLU A 92 -15.17 12.38 10.19
C GLU A 92 -13.92 12.69 11.04
N PRO A 93 -12.84 11.91 10.95
CA PRO A 93 -11.64 12.16 11.75
C PRO A 93 -10.94 13.48 11.35
N GLY A 94 -11.06 13.91 10.09
CA GLY A 94 -10.53 15.21 9.62
C GLY A 94 -9.01 15.36 9.68
N THR A 95 -8.26 14.28 9.90
CA THR A 95 -6.81 14.32 10.14
C THR A 95 -5.98 14.35 8.85
N SER A 96 -6.56 13.95 7.71
CA SER A 96 -5.81 13.87 6.44
C SER A 96 -5.68 15.24 5.76
N PRO A 97 -4.51 15.59 5.19
CA PRO A 97 -4.32 16.82 4.43
C PRO A 97 -5.14 16.87 3.13
N LEU A 98 -5.70 15.74 2.70
CA LEU A 98 -6.57 15.66 1.54
C LEU A 98 -7.96 16.25 1.83
N VAL A 99 -8.40 16.31 3.09
CA VAL A 99 -9.73 16.80 3.44
C VAL A 99 -9.88 18.27 3.03
N GLY A 100 -10.98 18.57 2.33
CA GLY A 100 -11.28 19.90 1.78
C GLY A 100 -10.60 20.23 0.46
N GLN A 101 -9.71 19.36 -0.05
CA GLN A 101 -9.14 19.54 -1.37
C GLN A 101 -10.21 19.37 -2.45
N PRO A 102 -10.19 20.15 -3.55
CA PRO A 102 -11.08 19.95 -4.67
C PRO A 102 -10.88 18.57 -5.30
N CYS A 103 -11.98 17.86 -5.59
CA CYS A 103 -11.97 16.62 -6.34
C CYS A 103 -13.17 16.51 -7.28
N GLY A 104 -13.04 15.70 -8.32
CA GLY A 104 -14.19 15.24 -9.09
C GLY A 104 -14.83 14.02 -8.46
N GLY A 105 -15.95 13.55 -9.04
CA GLY A 105 -16.62 12.32 -8.60
C GLY A 105 -15.78 11.04 -8.76
N VAL A 106 -14.67 11.10 -9.49
CA VAL A 106 -13.69 10.00 -9.58
C VAL A 106 -12.33 10.54 -9.14
N PHE A 107 -11.77 9.92 -8.12
CA PHE A 107 -10.41 10.15 -7.65
C PHE A 107 -9.87 8.87 -7.03
N GLN A 108 -8.55 8.79 -6.88
CA GLN A 108 -7.90 7.64 -6.28
C GLN A 108 -6.90 8.13 -5.26
N VAL A 109 -7.02 7.62 -4.02
CA VAL A 109 -5.97 7.76 -3.02
C VAL A 109 -5.02 6.59 -3.26
N SER A 110 -3.93 6.85 -3.98
CA SER A 110 -2.94 5.82 -4.28
C SER A 110 -2.32 5.29 -3.00
N ARG A 111 -2.31 3.97 -2.88
CA ARG A 111 -1.66 3.25 -1.78
C ARG A 111 -0.15 3.36 -1.98
N SER A 112 0.60 3.66 -0.93
CA SER A 112 2.06 3.56 -1.01
C SER A 112 2.43 2.10 -1.26
N ARG A 113 3.08 1.83 -2.38
CA ARG A 113 3.60 0.50 -2.76
C ARG A 113 4.98 0.23 -2.15
N THR A 114 5.49 1.16 -1.32
CA THR A 114 6.88 1.15 -0.85
C THR A 114 7.02 0.71 0.61
N ASN A 115 6.52 -0.49 0.95
CA ASN A 115 7.03 -1.23 2.11
C ASN A 115 6.67 -0.67 3.50
N VAL A 116 5.70 0.25 3.65
CA VAL A 116 5.31 0.74 4.98
C VAL A 116 4.55 -0.34 5.75
N ASN A 117 5.22 -0.96 6.73
CA ASN A 117 4.68 -1.83 7.77
C ASN A 117 4.45 -1.00 9.06
N PRO A 118 3.19 -0.66 9.43
CA PRO A 118 2.90 0.20 10.56
C PRO A 118 3.52 -0.27 11.90
N GLY A 119 3.69 -1.58 12.09
CA GLY A 119 4.33 -2.13 13.30
C GLY A 119 5.84 -1.95 13.37
N LEU A 120 6.50 -1.60 12.25
CA LEU A 120 7.94 -1.39 12.16
C LEU A 120 8.31 0.10 12.07
N TYR A 121 7.45 0.94 11.48
CA TYR A 121 7.76 2.34 11.14
C TYR A 121 6.99 3.39 11.97
N ASP A 122 6.13 3.00 12.90
CA ASP A 122 5.38 3.92 13.79
C ASP A 122 5.81 3.74 15.28
N LEU A 123 7.06 3.29 15.49
CA LEU A 123 7.67 3.15 16.81
C LEU A 123 8.12 4.51 17.35
N PRO A 124 8.10 4.76 18.67
CA PRO A 124 8.62 6.01 19.23
C PRO A 124 10.09 6.22 18.83
N GLY A 125 10.33 7.20 17.95
CA GLY A 125 11.65 7.48 17.37
C GLY A 125 11.71 7.36 15.85
N SER A 126 10.69 6.81 15.19
CA SER A 126 10.58 6.89 13.74
C SER A 126 10.30 8.32 13.31
N HIS A 127 11.12 8.81 12.39
CA HIS A 127 10.98 10.08 11.70
C HIS A 127 11.53 9.91 10.29
N ASP A 128 11.05 10.73 9.36
CA ASP A 128 11.68 10.82 8.06
C ASP A 128 13.09 11.38 8.24
N LEU A 129 14.10 10.60 7.86
CA LEU A 129 15.48 11.07 7.84
C LEU A 129 15.60 12.13 6.75
N ASP A 130 16.18 13.27 7.10
CA ASP A 130 16.58 14.24 6.08
C ASP A 130 17.62 13.57 5.16
N ALA A 131 17.65 13.91 3.87
CA ALA A 131 18.62 13.35 2.94
C ALA A 131 20.08 13.60 3.41
N SER A 132 20.29 14.61 4.24
CA SER A 132 21.57 14.94 4.88
C SER A 132 21.90 14.10 6.14
N GLU A 133 20.92 13.40 6.71
CA GLU A 133 21.07 12.50 7.87
C GLU A 133 21.18 11.03 7.47
N VAL A 134 20.95 10.73 6.18
CA VAL A 134 21.28 9.43 5.61
C VAL A 134 22.80 9.37 5.46
N GLU A 135 23.49 8.68 6.37
CA GLU A 135 24.79 8.08 6.06
C GLU A 135 24.52 7.04 4.97
N VAL A 136 24.55 7.48 3.71
CA VAL A 136 24.70 6.58 2.58
C VAL A 136 26.15 6.13 2.68
N ASP A 137 26.39 5.03 3.40
CA ASP A 137 27.60 4.26 3.14
C ASP A 137 27.56 3.98 1.63
N PRO A 138 28.48 4.55 0.82
CA PRO A 138 28.40 4.44 -0.63
C PRO A 138 28.36 2.95 -0.94
N VAL A 139 27.17 2.46 -1.31
CA VAL A 139 26.90 1.03 -1.45
C VAL A 139 27.92 0.48 -2.42
N CYS A 140 28.95 -0.13 -1.84
CA CYS A 140 30.01 -0.67 -2.64
C CYS A 140 29.44 -1.94 -3.22
N ARG A 141 29.06 -1.88 -4.49
CA ARG A 141 28.39 -3.00 -5.15
C ARG A 141 29.23 -4.28 -5.10
N ALA A 142 30.55 -4.16 -4.93
CA ALA A 142 31.47 -5.29 -4.75
C ALA A 142 31.49 -5.88 -3.32
N ASP A 143 30.97 -5.19 -2.31
CA ASP A 143 30.71 -5.76 -0.97
C ASP A 143 29.38 -6.52 -1.03
N VAL A 144 29.48 -7.78 -1.44
CA VAL A 144 28.32 -8.66 -1.64
C VAL A 144 27.81 -9.16 -0.30
N ASN A 145 28.67 -9.16 0.72
CA ASN A 145 28.38 -9.73 2.00
C ASN A 145 27.80 -8.73 3.01
N GLY A 146 28.04 -7.44 2.80
CA GLY A 146 27.56 -6.29 3.56
C GLY A 146 28.39 -6.00 4.81
N ASP A 147 29.67 -6.39 4.85
CA ASP A 147 30.55 -6.19 6.01
C ASP A 147 31.39 -4.92 5.95
N GLY A 148 31.22 -4.12 4.89
CA GLY A 148 31.93 -2.86 4.68
C GLY A 148 33.33 -3.04 4.12
N ALA A 149 33.74 -4.25 3.76
CA ALA A 149 35.00 -4.54 3.08
C ALA A 149 34.75 -5.25 1.74
N VAL A 150 35.66 -5.04 0.77
CA VAL A 150 35.70 -5.85 -0.45
C VAL A 150 36.89 -6.77 -0.35
N ASP A 151 36.62 -8.04 -0.09
CA ASP A 151 37.64 -9.05 0.05
C ASP A 151 37.31 -10.33 -0.73
N THR A 152 37.97 -11.44 -0.38
CA THR A 152 37.76 -12.73 -1.05
C THR A 152 36.42 -13.37 -0.66
N GLN A 153 35.83 -13.00 0.48
CA GLN A 153 34.53 -13.49 0.93
C GLN A 153 33.42 -12.98 0.01
N ASP A 154 33.50 -11.74 -0.47
CA ASP A 154 32.55 -11.20 -1.46
C ASP A 154 32.65 -11.92 -2.80
N PHE A 155 33.88 -12.18 -3.24
CA PHE A 155 34.14 -12.97 -4.43
C PHE A 155 33.53 -14.38 -4.33
N LEU A 156 33.73 -15.06 -3.19
CA LEU A 156 33.17 -16.39 -2.97
C LEU A 156 31.64 -16.37 -2.89
N ARG A 157 31.06 -15.34 -2.26
CA ARG A 157 29.60 -15.18 -2.17
C ARG A 157 28.99 -14.95 -3.54
N TYR A 158 29.60 -14.09 -4.35
CA TYR A 158 29.21 -13.89 -5.75
C TYR A 158 29.34 -15.17 -6.58
N LEU A 159 30.49 -15.85 -6.50
CA LEU A 159 30.75 -17.07 -7.26
C LEU A 159 29.71 -18.17 -6.96
N ASN A 160 29.31 -18.32 -5.69
CA ASN A 160 28.26 -19.25 -5.29
C ASN A 160 26.89 -18.87 -5.89
N ALA A 161 26.54 -17.58 -5.91
CA ALA A 161 25.29 -17.10 -6.52
C ALA A 161 25.28 -17.30 -8.04
N TRP A 162 26.39 -17.01 -8.71
CA TRP A 162 26.57 -17.20 -10.16
C TRP A 162 26.50 -18.69 -10.54
N ALA A 163 27.20 -19.55 -9.80
CA ALA A 163 27.16 -21.00 -10.02
C ALA A 163 25.77 -21.62 -9.77
N ALA A 164 24.97 -21.00 -8.89
CA ALA A 164 23.59 -21.38 -8.63
C ALA A 164 22.56 -20.74 -9.59
N GLY A 165 23.00 -19.88 -10.52
CA GLY A 165 22.12 -19.17 -11.46
C GLY A 165 21.13 -18.22 -10.77
N GLN A 166 21.49 -17.68 -9.61
CA GLN A 166 20.63 -16.77 -8.85
C GLN A 166 20.61 -15.39 -9.50
N LEU A 167 19.44 -14.76 -9.59
CA LEU A 167 19.29 -13.41 -10.13
C LEU A 167 20.06 -12.33 -9.34
N SER A 168 20.54 -12.63 -8.13
CA SER A 168 21.47 -11.75 -7.41
C SER A 168 22.85 -11.66 -8.09
N ALA A 169 23.17 -12.60 -8.99
CA ALA A 169 24.38 -12.58 -9.80
C ALA A 169 24.17 -11.93 -11.19
N ASP A 170 22.97 -11.46 -11.52
CA ASP A 170 22.67 -10.65 -12.71
C ASP A 170 23.16 -9.22 -12.48
N TRP A 171 24.26 -8.87 -13.14
CA TRP A 171 25.02 -7.65 -12.90
C TRP A 171 24.93 -6.63 -14.03
N ASP A 172 24.50 -7.04 -15.22
CA ASP A 172 24.09 -6.13 -16.29
C ASP A 172 22.57 -5.89 -16.36
N PHE A 173 21.79 -6.59 -15.52
CA PHE A 173 20.35 -6.47 -15.35
C PHE A 173 19.55 -6.87 -16.58
N ASP A 174 20.07 -7.81 -17.38
CA ASP A 174 19.39 -8.32 -18.56
C ASP A 174 18.39 -9.48 -18.26
N GLY A 175 18.34 -9.92 -17.01
CA GLY A 175 17.48 -11.02 -16.54
C GLY A 175 18.06 -12.41 -16.76
N VAL A 176 19.30 -12.54 -17.24
CA VAL A 176 19.95 -13.81 -17.59
C VAL A 176 21.36 -13.88 -17.02
N VAL A 177 21.54 -14.67 -15.95
CA VAL A 177 22.87 -14.91 -15.35
C VAL A 177 23.77 -15.68 -16.32
N ASN A 178 24.81 -15.02 -16.83
CA ASN A 178 25.76 -15.56 -17.79
C ASN A 178 27.18 -15.02 -17.55
N THR A 179 28.11 -15.31 -18.46
CA THR A 179 29.52 -14.90 -18.31
C THR A 179 29.72 -13.39 -18.35
N LEU A 180 28.81 -12.64 -18.98
CA LEU A 180 28.87 -11.18 -19.04
C LEU A 180 28.75 -10.57 -17.64
N ASP A 181 27.85 -11.10 -16.80
CA ASP A 181 27.72 -10.71 -15.39
C ASP A 181 29.01 -10.93 -14.61
N PHE A 182 29.66 -12.06 -14.84
CA PHE A 182 30.92 -12.40 -14.18
C PHE A 182 32.02 -11.39 -14.52
N VAL A 183 32.09 -10.96 -15.79
CA VAL A 183 33.02 -9.92 -16.23
C VAL A 183 32.65 -8.55 -15.65
N ARG A 184 31.35 -8.23 -15.52
CA ARG A 184 30.89 -7.01 -14.85
C ARG A 184 31.28 -6.98 -13.38
N PHE A 185 31.10 -8.09 -12.67
CA PHE A 185 31.51 -8.26 -11.28
C PHE A 185 33.01 -8.02 -11.11
N LEU A 186 33.84 -8.68 -11.91
CA LEU A 186 35.30 -8.50 -11.86
C LEU A 186 35.73 -7.05 -12.12
N GLY A 187 35.03 -6.35 -13.00
CA GLY A 187 35.30 -4.93 -13.27
C GLY A 187 35.10 -4.04 -12.04
N VAL A 188 34.05 -4.27 -11.27
CA VAL A 188 33.76 -3.51 -10.04
C VAL A 188 34.63 -3.98 -8.87
N TRP A 189 34.82 -5.30 -8.71
CA TRP A 189 35.66 -5.86 -7.67
C TRP A 189 37.14 -5.42 -7.80
N ALA A 190 37.66 -5.33 -9.03
CA ALA A 190 39.01 -4.83 -9.29
C ALA A 190 39.15 -3.31 -9.12
N ALA A 191 38.05 -2.55 -9.30
CA ALA A 191 38.02 -1.13 -9.00
C ALA A 191 37.97 -0.85 -7.50
N GLY A 192 37.46 -1.80 -6.69
CA GLY A 192 37.24 -1.62 -5.26
C GLY A 192 36.12 -0.63 -4.96
N CYS A 193 36.01 -0.25 -3.69
CA CYS A 193 35.15 0.84 -3.25
C CYS A 193 35.99 2.12 -3.20
N GLU A 194 35.89 2.98 -4.21
CA GLU A 194 36.38 4.35 -4.03
C GLU A 194 35.35 5.09 -3.16
N GLY A 195 35.76 5.41 -1.93
CA GLY A 195 34.95 6.09 -0.92
C GLY A 195 34.67 7.56 -1.23
#